data_AF-A0A372ERI0-F1
#
_entry.id   AF-A0A372ERI0-F1
#
_cell.length_a   1.000
_cell.length_b   1.000
_cell.length_c   1.000
_cell.angle_alpha   90.00
_cell.angle_beta   90.00
_cell.angle_gamma   90.00
#
_symmetry.space_group_name_H-M   'P 1'
#
loop_
_entity.id
_entity.type
_entity.pdbx_description
1 polymer ?
#
loop_
_entity_poly.entity_id
_entity_poly.type
_entity_poly.pdbx_seq_one_letter_code
_entity_poly.pdbx_strand_id
1 'polypeptide(L)'
;MTPYEDDLDAYRDQMLHAPNAPIGRPKAAAPTRLSRGEITALRVEVRKCESRLSKLNEMRDQLAVKLSDPALYDAEMGTQAETWQKKYAEVMDGIARAEDLWTDAVEELEQALAQTQ
;
A
#
# COMPACT_ATOMS: atom_id res chain seq x y z
N MET A 1 -25.59 23.81 -7.06
CA MET A 1 -26.45 23.16 -6.05
C MET A 1 -26.58 21.71 -6.50
N THR A 2 -26.05 20.82 -5.66
CA THR A 2 -26.15 19.33 -5.64
C THR A 2 -25.89 18.52 -6.91
N PRO A 3 -24.78 17.73 -6.98
CA PRO A 3 -24.66 16.61 -7.89
C PRO A 3 -25.68 15.52 -7.54
N TYR A 4 -26.25 14.90 -8.57
CA TYR A 4 -27.20 13.77 -8.52
C TYR A 4 -26.63 12.60 -7.69
N GLU A 5 -27.13 12.43 -6.46
CA GLU A 5 -26.83 11.28 -5.58
C GLU A 5 -27.94 10.22 -5.57
N ASP A 6 -29.07 10.45 -6.27
CA ASP A 6 -30.29 9.67 -6.05
C ASP A 6 -30.65 8.61 -7.10
N ASP A 7 -29.86 8.43 -8.17
CA ASP A 7 -30.29 7.55 -9.29
C ASP A 7 -29.48 6.25 -9.44
N LEU A 8 -28.29 6.13 -8.83
CA LEU A 8 -27.46 4.94 -9.03
C LEU A 8 -27.96 3.68 -8.32
N ASP A 9 -28.64 3.84 -7.18
CA ASP A 9 -29.22 2.71 -6.46
C ASP A 9 -30.59 2.32 -7.03
N ALA A 10 -31.34 3.26 -7.60
CA ALA A 10 -32.56 2.97 -8.35
C ALA A 10 -32.28 2.14 -9.62
N TYR A 11 -31.20 2.44 -10.35
CA TYR A 11 -30.77 1.62 -11.49
C TYR A 11 -30.29 0.22 -11.08
N ARG A 12 -29.74 0.05 -9.88
CA ARG A 12 -29.38 -1.28 -9.36
C ARG A 12 -30.62 -2.11 -9.10
N ASP A 13 -31.61 -1.55 -8.43
CA ASP A 13 -32.84 -2.28 -8.08
C ASP A 13 -33.65 -2.63 -9.32
N GLN A 14 -33.70 -1.75 -10.31
CA GLN A 14 -34.44 -1.96 -11.55
C GLN A 14 -33.79 -3.02 -12.47
N MET A 15 -32.48 -3.22 -12.36
CA MET A 15 -31.76 -4.30 -13.07
C MET A 15 -31.81 -5.64 -12.32
N LEU A 16 -32.08 -5.62 -11.01
CA LEU A 16 -32.18 -6.80 -10.14
C LEU A 16 -33.60 -7.42 -10.10
N HIS A 17 -34.64 -6.71 -10.56
CA HIS A 17 -36.01 -7.22 -10.55
C HIS A 17 -36.73 -7.12 -11.90
N ALA A 18 -36.37 -8.02 -12.84
CA ALA A 18 -37.27 -8.43 -13.91
C ALA A 18 -38.14 -9.62 -13.45
N PRO A 19 -39.48 -9.60 -13.64
CA PRO A 19 -40.36 -10.64 -13.12
C PRO A 19 -40.40 -11.88 -14.02
N ASN A 20 -40.28 -13.04 -13.36
CA ASN A 20 -40.71 -14.40 -13.73
C ASN A 20 -39.95 -15.27 -14.77
N ALA A 21 -39.48 -16.41 -14.20
CA ALA A 21 -39.46 -17.81 -14.71
C ALA A 21 -38.22 -18.36 -15.47
N PRO A 22 -37.95 -19.69 -15.43
CA PRO A 22 -38.05 -20.68 -14.36
C PRO A 22 -36.68 -21.30 -13.98
N ILE A 23 -36.67 -22.09 -12.89
CA ILE A 23 -35.50 -22.70 -12.22
C ILE A 23 -34.65 -23.57 -13.18
N GLY A 24 -33.41 -23.14 -13.46
CA GLY A 24 -32.40 -23.90 -14.18
C GLY A 24 -31.06 -23.88 -13.44
N ARG A 25 -30.47 -25.07 -13.24
CA ARG A 25 -29.26 -25.42 -12.45
C ARG A 25 -28.26 -24.28 -12.15
N PRO A 26 -27.68 -24.23 -10.93
CA PRO A 26 -26.71 -23.21 -10.58
C PRO A 26 -25.49 -23.34 -11.50
N LYS A 27 -25.35 -22.36 -12.39
CA LYS A 27 -24.15 -22.16 -13.19
C LYS A 27 -23.04 -21.85 -12.19
N ALA A 28 -22.02 -22.70 -12.14
CA ALA A 28 -20.84 -22.46 -11.32
C ALA A 28 -20.36 -21.02 -11.59
N ALA A 29 -20.32 -20.21 -10.52
CA ALA A 29 -19.92 -18.82 -10.62
C ALA A 29 -18.54 -18.78 -11.27
N ALA A 30 -18.45 -18.16 -12.45
CA ALA A 30 -17.16 -17.84 -13.03
C ALA A 30 -16.34 -17.06 -11.99
N PRO A 31 -15.02 -17.26 -11.90
CA PRO A 31 -14.19 -16.54 -10.94
C PRO A 31 -14.49 -15.04 -11.08
N THR A 32 -15.02 -14.46 -10.01
CA THR A 32 -15.43 -13.06 -10.01
C THR A 32 -14.16 -12.24 -10.21
N ARG A 33 -14.03 -11.60 -11.38
CA ARG A 33 -12.97 -10.65 -11.63
C ARG A 33 -12.96 -9.62 -10.50
N LEU A 34 -11.77 -9.25 -10.04
CA LEU A 34 -11.60 -8.19 -9.05
C LEU A 34 -12.35 -6.94 -9.51
N SER A 35 -13.12 -6.38 -8.59
CA SER A 35 -13.90 -5.18 -8.82
C SER A 35 -12.98 -3.95 -8.96
N ARG A 36 -13.49 -2.91 -9.63
CA ARG A 36 -12.78 -1.61 -9.73
C ARG A 36 -12.46 -0.99 -8.36
N GLY A 37 -13.27 -1.30 -7.34
CA GLY A 37 -13.04 -0.87 -5.96
C GLY A 37 -11.80 -1.52 -5.35
N GLU A 38 -11.62 -2.82 -5.56
CA GLU A 38 -10.45 -3.57 -5.09
C GLU A 38 -9.15 -3.08 -5.75
N ILE A 39 -9.17 -2.83 -7.06
CA ILE A 39 -8.00 -2.24 -7.78
C ILE A 39 -7.66 -0.84 -7.22
N THR A 40 -8.67 -0.05 -6.86
CA THR A 40 -8.46 1.27 -6.26
C THR A 40 -7.85 1.15 -4.87
N ALA A 41 -8.28 0.16 -4.07
CA ALA A 41 -7.70 -0.12 -2.77
C ALA A 41 -6.22 -0.55 -2.87
N LEU A 42 -5.88 -1.44 -3.81
CA LEU A 42 -4.50 -1.86 -4.07
C LEU A 42 -3.60 -0.67 -4.46
N ARG A 43 -4.09 0.24 -5.32
CA ARG A 43 -3.37 1.49 -5.65
C ARG A 43 -3.13 2.39 -4.44
N VAL A 44 -4.09 2.45 -3.52
CA VAL A 44 -3.94 3.20 -2.27
C VAL A 44 -2.88 2.53 -1.39
N GLU A 45 -2.84 1.21 -1.35
CA GLU A 45 -1.86 0.46 -0.55
C GLU A 45 -0.42 0.65 -1.05
N VAL A 46 -0.20 0.59 -2.36
CA VAL A 46 1.10 0.92 -2.97
C VAL A 46 1.56 2.33 -2.56
N ARG A 47 0.67 3.34 -2.64
CA ARG A 47 0.99 4.71 -2.23
C ARG A 47 1.32 4.85 -0.75
N LYS A 48 0.68 4.07 0.13
CA LYS A 48 1.04 4.06 1.56
C LYS A 48 2.43 3.48 1.78
N CYS A 49 2.77 2.40 1.08
CA CYS A 49 4.11 1.80 1.14
C CYS A 49 5.17 2.78 0.65
N GLU A 50 4.92 3.48 -0.47
CA GLU A 50 5.79 4.56 -0.96
C GLU A 50 5.97 5.68 0.07
N SER A 51 4.88 6.15 0.70
CA SER A 51 4.96 7.17 1.76
C SER A 51 5.76 6.70 2.97
N ARG A 52 5.64 5.41 3.33
CA ARG A 52 6.42 4.80 4.42
C ARG A 52 7.90 4.75 4.05
N LEU A 53 8.24 4.34 2.83
CA LEU A 53 9.61 4.33 2.33
C LEU A 53 10.21 5.73 2.29
N SER A 54 9.46 6.73 1.84
CA SER A 54 9.92 8.13 1.85
C SER A 54 10.32 8.57 3.26
N LYS A 55 9.44 8.37 4.26
CA LYS A 55 9.71 8.76 5.65
C LYS A 55 10.92 8.03 6.25
N LEU A 56 11.06 6.74 5.96
CA LEU A 56 12.20 5.96 6.45
C LEU A 56 13.52 6.41 5.80
N ASN A 57 13.50 6.73 4.51
CA ASN A 57 14.66 7.30 3.82
C ASN A 57 15.03 8.69 4.37
N GLU A 58 14.05 9.56 4.65
CA GLU A 58 14.30 10.84 5.31
C GLU A 58 14.97 10.67 6.69
N MET A 59 14.51 9.69 7.49
CA MET A 59 15.14 9.35 8.77
C MET A 59 16.57 8.85 8.58
N ARG A 60 16.80 7.99 7.59
CA ARG A 60 18.14 7.46 7.25
C ARG A 60 19.09 8.60 6.89
N ASP A 61 18.66 9.53 6.05
CA ASP A 61 19.50 10.63 5.58
C ASP A 61 19.88 11.57 6.72
N GLN A 62 18.94 11.88 7.61
CA GLN A 62 19.24 12.65 8.82
C GLN A 62 20.24 11.96 9.75
N LEU A 63 20.14 10.63 9.89
CA LEU A 63 21.07 9.84 10.69
C LEU A 63 22.44 9.76 10.02
N ALA A 64 22.52 9.62 8.70
CA ALA A 64 23.76 9.60 7.95
C ALA A 64 24.54 10.92 8.11
N VAL A 65 23.85 12.06 8.05
CA VAL A 65 24.46 13.38 8.31
C VAL A 65 25.06 13.43 9.72
N LYS A 66 24.31 13.00 10.74
CA LYS A 66 24.81 12.98 12.13
C LYS A 66 26.00 12.03 12.31
N LEU A 67 25.96 10.85 11.70
CA LEU A 67 27.03 9.85 11.80
C LEU A 67 28.30 10.24 11.02
N SER A 68 28.19 11.20 10.10
CA SER A 68 29.32 11.73 9.34
C SER A 68 30.14 12.78 10.09
N ASP A 69 29.66 13.29 11.23
CA ASP A 69 30.37 14.25 12.06
C ASP A 69 31.59 13.60 12.75
N PRO A 70 32.84 14.02 12.45
CA PRO A 70 34.04 13.45 13.07
C PRO A 70 34.09 13.66 14.59
N ALA A 71 33.49 14.75 15.10
CA ALA A 71 33.46 15.05 16.54
C ALA A 71 32.64 14.03 17.34
N LEU A 72 31.75 13.28 16.67
CA LEU A 72 30.96 12.22 17.30
C LEU A 72 31.82 11.04 17.80
N TYR A 73 33.04 10.90 17.28
CA TYR A 73 33.97 9.82 17.60
C TYR A 73 35.06 10.22 18.62
N ASP A 74 35.02 11.44 19.14
CA ASP A 74 35.95 11.87 20.19
C ASP A 74 35.70 11.09 21.49
N ALA A 75 36.76 10.94 22.30
CA ALA A 75 36.77 10.08 23.49
C ALA A 75 35.68 10.41 24.53
N GLU A 76 35.19 11.66 24.56
CA GLU A 76 34.10 12.08 25.45
C GLU A 76 32.70 11.68 24.93
N MET A 77 32.56 11.34 23.64
CA MET A 77 31.29 11.10 22.95
C MET A 77 31.15 9.65 22.41
N GLY A 78 32.12 8.76 22.67
CA GLY A 78 32.18 7.43 22.07
C GLY A 78 30.94 6.54 22.25
N THR A 79 30.18 6.68 23.35
CA THR A 79 28.93 5.92 23.58
C THR A 79 27.75 6.43 22.73
N GLN A 80 27.81 7.69 22.28
CA GLN A 80 26.77 8.31 21.48
C GLN A 80 26.83 7.85 20.03
N ALA A 81 28.04 7.65 19.48
CA ALA A 81 28.24 7.07 18.15
C ALA A 81 27.59 5.68 18.02
N GLU A 82 27.85 4.78 18.97
CA GLU A 82 27.23 3.44 19.00
C GLU A 82 25.70 3.51 19.02
N THR A 83 25.13 4.44 19.79
CA THR A 83 23.68 4.62 19.88
C THR A 83 23.09 5.05 18.55
N TRP A 84 23.74 5.97 17.84
CA TRP A 84 23.28 6.42 16.52
C TRP A 84 23.48 5.36 15.44
N GLN A 85 24.55 4.57 15.51
CA GLN A 85 24.76 3.44 14.60
C GLN A 85 23.68 2.36 14.77
N LYS A 86 23.29 2.04 16.02
CA LYS A 86 22.18 1.11 16.29
C LYS A 86 20.86 1.62 15.71
N LYS A 87 20.53 2.90 15.92
CA LYS A 87 19.33 3.52 15.32
C LYS A 87 19.37 3.51 13.80
N TYR A 88 20.54 3.71 13.20
CA TYR A 88 20.70 3.63 11.74
C TYR A 88 20.42 2.22 11.24
N ALA A 89 20.98 1.19 11.89
CA ALA A 89 20.70 -0.20 11.57
C ALA A 89 19.19 -0.53 11.68
N GLU A 90 18.52 -0.07 12.74
CA GLU A 90 17.07 -0.26 12.90
C GLU A 90 16.26 0.41 11.77
N VAL A 91 16.67 1.59 11.31
CA VAL A 91 16.03 2.27 10.17
C VAL A 91 16.27 1.50 8.88
N MET A 92 17.49 0.99 8.65
CA MET A 92 17.79 0.16 7.46
C MET A 92 16.97 -1.13 7.44
N ASP A 93 16.81 -1.81 8.58
CA ASP A 93 15.92 -2.98 8.70
C ASP A 93 14.44 -2.59 8.50
N GLY A 94 14.07 -1.38 8.92
CA GLY A 94 12.75 -0.79 8.66
C GLY A 94 12.50 -0.55 7.17
N ILE A 95 13.52 -0.06 6.46
CA ILE A 95 13.47 0.18 5.00
C ILE A 95 13.32 -1.15 4.28
N ALA A 96 14.19 -2.14 4.55
CA ALA A 96 14.13 -3.44 3.89
C ALA A 96 12.73 -4.08 4.00
N ARG A 97 12.14 -4.09 5.20
CA ARG A 97 10.78 -4.61 5.39
C ARG A 97 9.70 -3.78 4.68
N ALA A 98 9.90 -2.46 4.54
CA ALA A 98 8.97 -1.61 3.81
C ALA A 98 9.11 -1.79 2.29
N GLU A 99 10.31 -2.13 1.80
CA GLU A 99 10.58 -2.47 0.40
C GLU A 99 9.89 -3.79 0.07
N ASP A 100 10.04 -4.81 0.91
CA ASP A 100 9.34 -6.10 0.74
C ASP A 100 7.82 -5.90 0.63
N LEU A 101 7.23 -5.15 1.56
CA LEU A 101 5.79 -4.83 1.54
C LEU A 101 5.37 -4.04 0.29
N TRP A 102 6.23 -3.14 -0.20
CA TRP A 102 5.95 -2.37 -1.41
C TRP A 102 5.99 -3.27 -2.64
N THR A 103 6.99 -4.16 -2.74
CA THR A 103 7.09 -5.14 -3.82
C THR A 103 5.86 -6.05 -3.84
N ASP A 104 5.47 -6.62 -2.70
CA ASP A 104 4.27 -7.46 -2.59
C ASP A 104 3.01 -6.70 -3.05
N ALA A 105 2.82 -5.45 -2.59
CA ALA A 105 1.67 -4.63 -2.97
C ALA A 105 1.64 -4.28 -4.46
N VAL A 106 2.80 -4.06 -5.08
CA VAL A 106 2.92 -3.82 -6.53
C VAL A 106 2.61 -5.09 -7.30
N GLU A 107 3.14 -6.24 -6.90
CA GLU A 107 2.87 -7.53 -7.53
C GLU A 107 1.37 -7.87 -7.48
N GLU A 108 0.71 -7.67 -6.35
CA GLU A 108 -0.74 -7.85 -6.21
C GLU A 108 -1.53 -6.93 -7.16
N LEU A 109 -1.11 -5.66 -7.26
CA LEU A 109 -1.75 -4.70 -8.17
C LEU A 109 -1.56 -5.10 -9.64
N GLU A 110 -0.37 -5.54 -10.02
CA GLU A 110 -0.08 -6.00 -11.39
C GLU A 110 -0.91 -7.24 -11.75
N GLN A 111 -1.00 -8.22 -10.85
CA GLN A 111 -1.85 -9.40 -11.03
C GLN A 111 -3.32 -9.01 -11.18
N ALA A 112 -3.81 -8.07 -10.36
CA ALA A 112 -5.18 -7.58 -10.44
C ALA A 112 -5.47 -6.87 -11.79
N LEU A 113 -4.52 -6.09 -12.29
CA LEU A 113 -4.63 -5.43 -13.59
C LEU A 113 -4.60 -6.43 -14.75
N ALA A 114 -3.75 -7.47 -14.68
CA ALA A 114 -3.65 -8.51 -15.69
C ALA A 114 -4.93 -9.36 -15.80
N GLN A 115 -5.66 -9.56 -14.71
CA GLN A 115 -6.96 -10.28 -14.72
C GLN A 115 -8.12 -9.44 -15.27
N THR A 116 -7.95 -8.12 -15.32
CA THR A 116 -8.97 -7.16 -15.79
C THR A 116 -8.81 -6.83 -17.28
N GLN A 117 -7.64 -7.15 -17.87
CA GLN A 117 -7.32 -6.99 -19.28
C GLN A 117 -7.80 -8.18 -20.12
#